data_AF-A0A180F3V0-F1
#
_entry.id   AF-A0A180F3V0-F1
#
_cell.length_a   1.000
_cell.length_b   1.000
_cell.length_c   1.000
_cell.angle_alpha   90.00
_cell.angle_beta   90.00
_cell.angle_gamma   90.00
#
_symmetry.space_group_name_H-M   'P 1'
#
loop_
_entity.id
_entity.type
_entity.pdbx_description
1 polymer ?
#
loop_
_entity_poly.entity_id
_entity_poly.type
_entity_poly.pdbx_seq_one_letter_code
_entity_poly.pdbx_strand_id
1 'polypeptide(L)'
;MQKTSVKDSRQNYLFIKRTEQFNQGIATEMILVLRKIKDKKDMENFEKNIFINCPFDNDYYPLLRPVLFTVLYHGHIPRIATESFDSGNLRIEKIKVLINSSKYSIHDLSRIEAKKKGDIYRLNMPFELGLDFGCKCFSNPDNKQTEKRILIIE
;
A
#
# COMPACT_ATOMS: atom_id res chain seq x y z
N MET A 1 -31.58 -13.99 -39.93
CA MET A 1 -32.24 -14.29 -38.64
C MET A 1 -31.19 -14.74 -37.64
N GLN A 2 -30.72 -13.81 -36.79
CA GLN A 2 -29.73 -14.09 -35.73
C GLN A 2 -30.44 -14.72 -34.52
N LYS A 3 -30.00 -15.91 -34.11
CA LYS A 3 -30.26 -16.46 -32.77
C LYS A 3 -28.95 -16.39 -31.99
N THR A 4 -28.60 -15.23 -31.44
CA THR A 4 -27.55 -15.13 -30.42
C THR A 4 -28.17 -15.45 -29.06
N SER A 5 -27.57 -16.44 -28.42
CA SER A 5 -28.10 -17.25 -27.33
C SER A 5 -28.18 -16.48 -26.00
N VAL A 6 -29.36 -16.45 -25.39
CA VAL A 6 -29.68 -15.94 -24.04
C VAL A 6 -28.87 -16.63 -22.92
N LYS A 7 -28.16 -17.74 -23.21
CA LYS A 7 -27.30 -18.42 -22.22
C LYS A 7 -25.98 -17.68 -21.95
N ASP A 8 -25.47 -16.92 -22.92
CA ASP A 8 -24.16 -16.25 -22.83
C ASP A 8 -24.21 -15.00 -21.93
N SER A 9 -25.31 -14.25 -22.02
CA SER A 9 -25.56 -13.06 -21.18
C SER A 9 -25.79 -13.40 -19.70
N ARG A 10 -26.38 -14.55 -19.38
CA ARG A 10 -26.55 -15.01 -17.99
C ARG A 10 -25.25 -15.48 -17.35
N GLN A 11 -24.36 -16.14 -18.09
CA GLN A 11 -23.05 -16.53 -17.55
C GLN A 11 -22.16 -15.31 -17.31
N ASN A 12 -22.14 -14.33 -18.23
CA ASN A 12 -21.41 -13.08 -18.03
C ASN A 12 -21.96 -12.27 -16.84
N TYR A 13 -23.29 -12.19 -16.67
CA TYR A 13 -23.90 -11.52 -15.52
C TYR A 13 -23.58 -12.22 -14.18
N LEU A 14 -23.57 -13.56 -14.14
CA LEU A 14 -23.18 -14.32 -12.95
C LEU A 14 -21.70 -14.17 -12.63
N PHE A 15 -20.84 -14.08 -13.66
CA PHE A 15 -19.40 -13.87 -13.50
C PHE A 15 -19.11 -12.47 -12.95
N ILE A 16 -19.74 -11.43 -13.51
CA ILE A 16 -19.66 -10.04 -13.04
C ILE A 16 -20.18 -9.93 -11.60
N LYS A 17 -21.32 -10.55 -11.28
CA LYS A 17 -21.81 -10.58 -9.90
C LYS A 17 -20.88 -11.31 -8.95
N ARG A 18 -20.21 -12.38 -9.39
CA ARG A 18 -19.21 -13.10 -8.58
C ARG A 18 -17.96 -12.26 -8.35
N THR A 19 -17.45 -11.55 -9.36
CA THR A 19 -16.32 -10.63 -9.18
C THR A 19 -16.68 -9.42 -8.33
N GLU A 20 -17.89 -8.88 -8.44
CA GLU A 20 -18.39 -7.81 -7.58
C GLU A 20 -18.56 -8.27 -6.12
N GLN A 21 -19.13 -9.47 -5.88
CA GLN A 21 -19.23 -10.05 -4.53
C GLN A 21 -17.86 -10.41 -3.96
N PHE A 22 -16.93 -10.90 -4.79
CA PHE A 22 -15.56 -11.18 -4.38
C PHE A 22 -14.83 -9.89 -4.03
N ASN A 23 -14.97 -8.84 -4.84
CA ASN A 23 -14.39 -7.52 -4.58
C ASN A 23 -15.02 -6.83 -3.35
N GLN A 24 -16.32 -7.00 -3.08
CA GLN A 24 -16.97 -6.55 -1.84
C GLN A 24 -16.48 -7.34 -0.61
N GLY A 25 -16.31 -8.66 -0.74
CA GLY A 25 -15.69 -9.50 0.29
C GLY A 25 -14.25 -9.07 0.61
N ILE A 26 -13.47 -8.76 -0.44
CA ILE A 26 -12.09 -8.26 -0.31
C ILE A 26 -12.04 -6.88 0.31
N ALA A 27 -12.92 -5.96 -0.09
CA ALA A 27 -13.00 -4.64 0.51
C ALA A 27 -13.36 -4.75 2.00
N THR A 28 -14.26 -5.68 2.36
CA THR A 28 -14.65 -5.94 3.75
C THR A 28 -13.51 -6.58 4.55
N GLU A 29 -12.76 -7.53 3.99
CA GLU A 29 -11.57 -8.11 4.63
C GLU A 29 -10.42 -7.12 4.73
N MET A 30 -10.15 -6.32 3.69
CA MET A 30 -9.18 -5.23 3.75
C MET A 30 -9.60 -4.20 4.80
N ILE A 31 -10.88 -3.86 4.91
CA ILE A 31 -11.39 -2.97 5.97
C ILE A 31 -11.21 -3.61 7.34
N LEU A 32 -11.42 -4.92 7.50
CA LEU A 32 -11.17 -5.66 8.75
C LEU A 32 -9.67 -5.72 9.10
N VAL A 33 -8.81 -5.93 8.11
CA VAL A 33 -7.34 -5.89 8.22
C VAL A 33 -6.88 -4.47 8.60
N LEU A 34 -7.36 -3.44 7.89
CA LEU A 34 -7.08 -2.03 8.19
C LEU A 34 -7.66 -1.60 9.55
N ARG A 35 -8.76 -2.20 10.02
CA ARG A 35 -9.32 -2.00 11.37
C ARG A 35 -8.46 -2.66 12.45
N LYS A 36 -7.92 -3.86 12.21
CA LYS A 36 -6.92 -4.50 13.10
C LYS A 36 -5.62 -3.68 13.17
N ILE A 37 -5.15 -3.14 12.04
CA ILE A 37 -3.91 -2.33 11.96
C ILE A 37 -4.02 -1.00 12.75
N LYS A 38 -5.22 -0.55 13.11
CA LYS A 38 -5.45 0.73 13.81
C LYS A 38 -5.30 0.64 15.34
N ASP A 39 -4.99 -0.52 15.91
CA ASP A 39 -4.78 -0.61 17.35
C ASP A 39 -3.51 0.15 17.77
N LYS A 40 -3.62 1.02 18.78
CA LYS A 40 -2.53 1.92 19.20
C LYS A 40 -1.28 1.14 19.64
N LYS A 41 -1.48 -0.06 20.17
CA LYS A 41 -0.44 -1.01 20.58
C LYS A 41 0.38 -1.54 19.40
N ASP A 42 -0.25 -1.73 18.24
CA ASP A 42 0.42 -2.19 17.02
C ASP A 42 1.23 -1.04 16.38
N MET A 43 0.81 0.20 16.58
CA MET A 43 1.59 1.36 16.15
C MET A 43 2.95 1.49 16.84
N GLU A 44 3.11 0.97 18.05
CA GLU A 44 4.35 1.06 18.83
C GLU A 44 5.34 -0.09 18.54
N ASN A 45 4.90 -1.13 17.80
CA ASN A 45 5.72 -2.32 17.55
C ASN A 45 6.69 -2.16 16.36
N PHE A 46 7.77 -1.41 16.60
CA PHE A 46 8.80 -1.14 15.59
C PHE A 46 9.30 -2.39 14.87
N GLU A 47 9.61 -3.45 15.62
CA GLU A 47 10.16 -4.70 15.09
C GLU A 47 9.24 -5.42 14.11
N LYS A 48 7.92 -5.28 14.27
CA LYS A 48 6.94 -5.96 13.40
C LYS A 48 6.41 -5.09 12.27
N ASN A 49 6.53 -3.77 12.42
CA ASN A 49 5.96 -2.82 11.47
C ASN A 49 6.74 -2.78 10.15
N ILE A 50 5.99 -2.82 9.04
CA ILE A 50 6.51 -2.64 7.68
C ILE A 50 5.83 -1.43 7.06
N PHE A 51 6.59 -0.37 6.80
CA PHE A 51 6.10 0.77 6.03
C PHE A 51 5.98 0.38 4.55
N ILE A 52 4.80 0.56 3.95
CA ILE A 52 4.55 0.22 2.56
C ILE A 52 4.22 1.50 1.80
N ASN A 53 5.14 1.90 0.93
CA ASN A 53 5.01 3.01 0.00
C ASN A 53 4.86 2.43 -1.40
N CYS A 54 3.63 2.41 -1.91
CA CYS A 54 3.30 1.81 -3.19
C CYS A 54 2.24 2.63 -3.94
N PRO A 55 2.09 2.42 -5.26
CA PRO A 55 0.99 3.01 -6.01
C PRO A 55 -0.37 2.69 -5.40
N PHE A 56 -1.28 3.67 -5.42
CA PHE A 56 -2.64 3.51 -4.91
C PHE A 56 -3.65 3.78 -6.02
N ASP A 57 -3.62 2.96 -7.06
CA ASP A 57 -4.51 3.01 -8.21
C ASP A 57 -5.24 1.68 -8.44
N ASN A 58 -6.29 1.72 -9.26
CA ASN A 58 -7.14 0.56 -9.50
C ASN A 58 -6.40 -0.64 -10.10
N ASP A 59 -5.38 -0.36 -10.92
CA ASP A 59 -4.60 -1.38 -11.61
C ASP A 59 -3.51 -1.97 -10.71
N TYR A 60 -3.20 -1.33 -9.57
CA TYR A 60 -2.24 -1.82 -8.59
C TYR A 60 -2.89 -2.61 -7.44
N TYR A 61 -4.16 -2.40 -7.11
CA TYR A 61 -4.83 -3.16 -6.03
C TYR A 61 -4.69 -4.69 -6.12
N PRO A 62 -4.74 -5.33 -7.31
CA PRO A 62 -4.51 -6.76 -7.42
C PRO A 62 -3.12 -7.20 -6.94
N LEU A 63 -2.11 -6.32 -7.05
CA LEU A 63 -0.72 -6.54 -6.58
C LEU A 63 -0.55 -6.18 -5.10
N LEU A 64 -1.26 -5.17 -4.60
CA LEU A 64 -1.21 -4.81 -3.19
C LEU A 64 -1.70 -5.95 -2.29
N ARG A 65 -2.72 -6.71 -2.72
CA ARG A 65 -3.31 -7.80 -1.94
C ARG A 65 -2.29 -8.91 -1.57
N PRO A 66 -1.54 -9.53 -2.50
CA PRO A 66 -0.54 -10.53 -2.15
C PRO A 66 0.60 -9.96 -1.30
N VAL A 67 0.98 -8.70 -1.48
CA VAL A 67 1.97 -8.03 -0.60
C VAL A 67 1.45 -7.99 0.84
N LEU A 68 0.24 -7.47 1.05
CA LEU A 68 -0.36 -7.39 2.39
C LEU A 68 -0.58 -8.77 3.02
N PHE A 69 -1.06 -9.73 2.23
CA PHE A 69 -1.21 -11.11 2.69
C PHE A 69 0.13 -11.68 3.16
N THR A 70 1.20 -11.50 2.38
CA THR A 70 2.53 -12.01 2.72
C THR A 70 3.05 -11.40 4.02
N VAL A 71 2.92 -10.08 4.18
CA VAL A 71 3.33 -9.37 5.41
C VAL A 71 2.59 -9.93 6.63
N LEU A 72 1.26 -10.03 6.54
CA LEU A 72 0.42 -10.52 7.63
C LEU A 72 0.68 -12.00 7.94
N TYR A 73 0.84 -12.83 6.91
CA TYR A 73 1.10 -14.27 7.04
C TYR A 73 2.40 -14.53 7.82
N HIS A 74 3.42 -13.69 7.63
CA HIS A 74 4.68 -13.77 8.38
C HIS A 74 4.61 -13.07 9.75
N GLY A 75 3.43 -12.65 10.21
CA GLY A 75 3.24 -12.04 11.53
C GLY A 75 3.73 -10.60 11.66
N HIS A 76 3.98 -9.94 10.52
CA HIS A 76 4.31 -8.52 10.46
C HIS A 76 3.05 -7.65 10.32
N ILE A 77 3.21 -6.34 10.57
CA ILE A 77 2.11 -5.38 10.62
C ILE A 77 2.31 -4.37 9.47
N PRO A 78 1.50 -4.40 8.41
CA PRO A 78 1.66 -3.48 7.28
C PRO A 78 1.15 -2.08 7.65
N ARG A 79 1.94 -1.07 7.30
CA ARG A 79 1.69 0.35 7.57
C ARG A 79 1.71 1.12 6.24
N ILE A 80 0.55 1.33 5.65
CA ILE A 80 0.42 1.85 4.28
C ILE A 80 0.20 3.37 4.30
N ALA A 81 0.90 4.09 3.41
CA ALA A 81 0.57 5.48 3.10
C ALA A 81 -0.57 5.53 2.06
N THR A 82 -1.75 6.01 2.43
CA THR A 82 -2.86 6.23 1.48
C THR A 82 -2.72 7.57 0.75
N GLU A 83 -3.14 7.66 -0.51
CA GLU A 83 -3.15 8.93 -1.28
C GLU A 83 -4.20 9.94 -0.78
N SER A 84 -5.27 9.51 -0.11
CA SER A 84 -6.25 10.45 0.45
C SER A 84 -5.62 11.24 1.59
N PHE A 85 -5.53 12.58 1.50
CA PHE A 85 -5.95 13.56 2.51
C PHE A 85 -5.46 14.98 2.13
N ASP A 86 -6.38 15.93 2.29
CA ASP A 86 -6.22 17.38 2.14
C ASP A 86 -5.01 17.94 2.91
N SER A 87 -4.29 18.89 2.28
CA SER A 87 -3.09 19.61 2.75
C SER A 87 -1.79 18.80 2.92
N GLY A 88 -0.73 19.21 2.22
CA GLY A 88 0.58 18.52 2.18
C GLY A 88 1.27 18.36 3.55
N ASN A 89 1.08 19.28 4.48
CA ASN A 89 1.65 19.20 5.84
C ASN A 89 1.09 18.00 6.62
N LEU A 90 -0.20 17.69 6.47
CA LEU A 90 -0.83 16.57 7.16
C LEU A 90 -0.33 15.22 6.59
N ARG A 91 0.03 15.17 5.30
CA ARG A 91 0.59 13.98 4.65
C ARG A 91 1.99 13.67 5.19
N ILE A 92 2.89 14.66 5.20
CA ILE A 92 4.28 14.46 5.63
C ILE A 92 4.36 14.00 7.08
N GLU A 93 3.58 14.61 7.98
CA GLU A 93 3.59 14.20 9.40
C GLU A 93 3.11 12.75 9.58
N LYS A 94 2.10 12.30 8.82
CA LYS A 94 1.66 10.90 8.85
C LYS A 94 2.77 9.96 8.35
N ILE A 95 3.40 10.28 7.24
CA ILE A 95 4.48 9.45 6.68
C ILE A 95 5.65 9.36 7.64
N LYS A 96 6.06 10.48 8.26
CA LYS A 96 7.10 10.48 9.30
C LYS A 96 6.76 9.52 10.44
N VAL A 97 5.51 9.51 10.91
CA VAL A 97 5.06 8.56 11.95
C VAL A 97 5.14 7.12 11.47
N LEU A 98 4.70 6.81 10.25
CA LEU A 98 4.76 5.46 9.68
C LEU A 98 6.20 4.97 9.50
N ILE A 99 7.07 5.82 8.93
CA ILE A 99 8.50 5.57 8.75
C ILE A 99 9.18 5.34 10.10
N ASN A 100 9.01 6.26 11.05
CA ASN A 100 9.70 6.22 12.33
C ASN A 100 9.26 5.04 13.21
N SER A 101 8.04 4.54 13.02
CA SER A 101 7.48 3.40 13.74
C SER A 101 7.69 2.04 13.06
N SER A 102 8.45 1.96 11.95
CA SER A 102 8.64 0.71 11.19
C SER A 102 10.11 0.32 11.05
N LYS A 103 10.46 -0.91 11.42
CA LYS A 103 11.80 -1.48 11.20
C LYS A 103 12.05 -1.82 9.74
N TYR A 104 11.01 -2.27 9.04
CA TYR A 104 11.11 -2.63 7.63
C TYR A 104 10.34 -1.63 6.78
N SER A 105 10.73 -1.52 5.52
CA SER A 105 9.95 -0.82 4.51
C SER A 105 10.01 -1.49 3.15
N ILE A 106 8.93 -1.31 2.39
CA ILE A 106 8.79 -1.75 1.00
C ILE A 106 8.41 -0.51 0.20
N HIS A 107 9.24 -0.15 -0.77
CA HIS A 107 9.02 0.96 -1.68
C HIS A 107 8.89 0.43 -3.09
N ASP A 108 7.69 0.51 -3.65
CA ASP A 108 7.42 0.17 -5.04
C ASP A 108 7.50 1.43 -5.89
N LEU A 109 8.48 1.45 -6.80
CA LEU A 109 8.77 2.55 -7.71
C LEU A 109 8.36 2.22 -9.16
N SER A 110 7.74 1.07 -9.40
CA SER A 110 7.43 0.54 -10.74
C SER A 110 6.45 1.40 -11.56
N ARG A 111 5.73 2.33 -10.91
CA ARG A 111 4.72 3.20 -11.55
C ARG A 111 5.02 4.67 -11.43
N ILE A 112 6.29 5.01 -11.32
CA ILE A 112 6.75 6.39 -11.49
C ILE A 112 6.72 6.67 -12.99
N GLU A 113 5.56 7.01 -13.54
CA GLU A 113 5.38 7.29 -14.96
C GLU A 113 4.46 8.49 -15.20
N ALA A 114 4.76 9.27 -16.23
CA ALA A 114 3.83 10.26 -16.77
C ALA A 114 2.74 9.52 -17.54
N LYS A 115 1.47 9.69 -17.13
CA LYS A 115 0.34 9.00 -17.78
C LYS A 115 0.13 9.44 -19.22
N LYS A 116 0.56 10.65 -19.57
CA LYS A 116 0.52 11.21 -20.93
C LYS A 116 1.77 12.04 -21.22
N LYS A 117 2.10 12.19 -22.50
CA LYS A 117 3.15 13.12 -22.94
C LYS A 117 2.78 14.54 -22.49
N GLY A 118 3.61 15.14 -21.63
CA GLY A 118 3.38 16.45 -21.04
C GLY A 118 2.84 16.41 -19.60
N ASP A 119 2.46 15.23 -19.08
CA ASP A 119 2.13 15.09 -17.67
C ASP A 119 3.41 15.14 -16.81
N ILE A 120 3.29 15.75 -15.64
CA ILE A 120 4.36 15.75 -14.64
C ILE A 120 4.39 14.40 -13.93
N TYR A 121 5.58 13.84 -13.81
CA TYR A 121 5.83 12.61 -13.07
C TYR A 121 5.36 12.71 -11.61
N ARG A 122 4.73 11.67 -11.08
CA ARG A 122 4.42 11.59 -9.64
C ARG A 122 5.70 11.34 -8.84
N LEU A 123 6.25 12.40 -8.24
CA LEU A 123 7.49 12.32 -7.45
C LEU A 123 7.27 12.03 -5.96
N ASN A 124 6.01 11.83 -5.52
CA ASN A 124 5.70 11.59 -4.11
C ASN A 124 6.39 10.32 -3.58
N MET A 125 6.35 9.20 -4.31
CA MET A 125 6.95 7.95 -3.84
C MET A 125 8.49 7.99 -3.77
N PRO A 126 9.22 8.53 -4.77
CA PRO A 126 10.65 8.81 -4.63
C PRO A 126 10.98 9.72 -3.45
N PHE A 127 10.18 10.75 -3.21
CA PHE A 127 10.36 11.65 -2.07
C PHE A 127 10.20 10.92 -0.74
N GLU A 128 9.17 10.08 -0.60
CA GLU A 128 8.89 9.28 0.59
C GLU A 128 9.98 8.22 0.84
N LEU A 129 10.55 7.62 -0.22
CA LEU A 129 11.75 6.78 -0.12
C LEU A 129 12.95 7.57 0.41
N GLY A 130 13.17 8.79 -0.09
CA GLY A 130 14.21 9.68 0.41
C GLY A 130 14.07 9.99 1.91
N LEU A 131 12.84 10.22 2.39
CA LEU A 131 12.57 10.40 3.81
C LEU A 131 12.89 9.15 4.65
N ASP A 132 12.58 7.96 4.15
CA ASP A 132 12.83 6.71 4.88
C ASP A 132 14.33 6.37 4.95
N PHE A 133 15.06 6.57 3.84
CA PHE A 133 16.53 6.51 3.85
C PHE A 133 17.13 7.54 4.79
N GLY A 134 16.63 8.78 4.77
CA GLY A 134 17.08 9.83 5.69
C GLY A 134 16.88 9.44 7.15
N CYS A 135 15.73 8.84 7.49
CA CYS A 135 15.44 8.31 8.81
C CYS A 135 16.48 7.26 9.23
N LYS A 136 16.89 6.36 8.33
CA LYS A 136 17.93 5.37 8.62
C LYS A 136 19.32 5.98 8.76
N CYS A 137 19.75 6.78 7.78
CA CYS A 137 21.13 7.24 7.64
C CYS A 137 21.52 8.36 8.59
N PHE A 138 20.56 9.19 9.02
CA PHE A 138 20.82 10.36 9.86
C PHE A 138 20.26 10.23 11.29
N SER A 139 19.78 9.04 11.67
CA SER A 139 19.42 8.77 13.07
C SER A 139 20.66 8.72 13.95
N ASN A 140 20.48 9.11 15.23
CA ASN A 140 21.51 8.89 16.25
C ASN A 140 21.91 7.39 16.25
N PRO A 141 23.20 7.04 16.32
CA PRO A 141 23.67 5.65 16.41
C PRO A 141 22.93 4.79 17.43
N ASP A 142 22.51 5.37 18.57
CA ASP A 142 21.79 4.65 19.63
C ASP A 142 20.30 4.41 19.32
N ASN A 143 19.77 5.02 18.27
CA ASN A 143 18.37 4.87 17.87
C ASN A 143 18.17 3.61 17.02
N LYS A 144 17.10 2.86 17.32
CA LYS A 144 16.66 1.66 16.57
C LYS A 144 16.46 1.88 15.06
N GLN A 145 16.21 3.12 14.62
CA GLN A 145 16.03 3.46 13.21
C GLN A 145 17.27 3.18 12.34
N THR A 146 18.46 3.10 12.94
CA THR A 146 19.68 2.71 12.22
C THR A 146 19.63 1.26 11.71
N GLU A 147 18.84 0.39 12.37
CA GLU A 147 18.64 -1.01 11.98
C GLU A 147 17.65 -1.19 10.81
N LYS A 148 17.04 -0.10 10.33
CA LYS A 148 15.97 -0.19 9.32
C LYS A 148 16.45 -0.90 8.05
N ARG A 149 15.60 -1.77 7.51
CA ARG A 149 15.83 -2.47 6.24
C ARG A 149 14.79 -2.08 5.21
N ILE A 150 15.26 -1.66 4.05
CA ILE A 150 14.46 -1.07 2.99
C ILE A 150 14.53 -2.01 1.78
N LEU A 151 13.38 -2.50 1.32
CA LEU A 151 13.23 -3.23 0.07
C LEU A 151 12.69 -2.28 -1.00
N ILE A 152 13.33 -2.28 -2.17
CA ILE A 152 12.91 -1.47 -3.32
C ILE A 152 12.46 -2.43 -4.42
N ILE A 153 11.32 -2.13 -5.03
CA ILE A 153 10.76 -2.83 -6.18
C ILE A 153 10.72 -1.82 -7.34
N GLU A 154 11.31 -2.18 -8.48
CA GLU A 154 11.39 -1.36 -9.69
C GLU A 154 10.82 -2.11 -10.89
#